data_AF-A0A923VXI3-F1
#
_entry.id   AF-A0A923VXI3-F1
#
_cell.length_a   1.000
_cell.length_b   1.000
_cell.length_c   1.000
_cell.angle_alpha   90.00
_cell.angle_beta   90.00
_cell.angle_gamma   90.00
#
_symmetry.space_group_name_H-M   'P 1'
#
loop_
_entity.id
_entity.type
_entity.pdbx_description
1 polymer ?
#
loop_
_entity_poly.entity_id
_entity_poly.type
_entity_poly.pdbx_seq_one_letter_code
_entity_poly.pdbx_strand_id
1 'polypeptide(L)'
;MKTQLLLLALISSVFATQLQGQNRTIVNAQNSEISDNLDLRVVASIFGDSRNLNDFERQLNDPKLQISNLDLNNDGQVDYLRVIESVEKRTHLVIIQAVIDRDVYQDVASIEVEKNWINNIQIQVVGNPYFYGQNYIYEPVFFNTPLIYADFWMSNYQPYCSN
;
A
#
# COMPACT_ATOMS: atom_id res chain seq x y z
N MET A 1 -72.13 -5.60 32.48
CA MET A 1 -71.33 -4.99 33.57
C MET A 1 -69.92 -5.55 33.51
N LYS A 2 -68.90 -4.71 33.85
CA LYS A 2 -67.46 -4.98 34.06
C LYS A 2 -66.58 -4.72 32.81
N THR A 3 -66.09 -3.49 32.59
CA THR A 3 -64.82 -2.84 33.03
C THR A 3 -63.56 -3.47 32.43
N GLN A 4 -62.96 -2.85 31.41
CA GLN A 4 -61.78 -1.93 31.43
C GLN A 4 -60.41 -2.63 31.39
N LEU A 5 -59.61 -2.32 30.35
CA LEU A 5 -58.14 -2.38 30.32
C LEU A 5 -57.65 -1.57 29.10
N LEU A 6 -57.36 -0.27 29.27
CA LEU A 6 -56.04 0.33 29.49
C LEU A 6 -55.05 0.10 28.33
N LEU A 7 -54.92 1.15 27.51
CA LEU A 7 -53.82 1.39 26.56
C LEU A 7 -52.47 1.28 27.28
N LEU A 8 -51.61 0.37 26.84
CA LEU A 8 -50.20 0.34 27.23
C LEU A 8 -49.34 0.67 26.01
N ALA A 9 -48.49 1.68 26.17
CA ALA A 9 -47.54 2.14 25.18
C ALA A 9 -46.49 1.07 24.84
N LEU A 10 -46.11 1.01 23.57
CA LEU A 10 -44.84 0.42 23.16
C LEU A 10 -44.28 1.28 22.01
N ILE A 11 -43.53 2.31 22.42
CA ILE A 11 -42.62 3.04 21.54
C ILE A 11 -41.50 2.05 21.22
N SER A 12 -41.60 1.35 20.09
CA SER A 12 -40.46 0.64 19.53
C SER A 12 -39.57 1.68 18.84
N SER A 13 -38.52 2.10 19.55
CA SER A 13 -37.40 2.83 18.95
C SER A 13 -36.80 1.97 17.84
N VAL A 14 -36.91 2.46 16.60
CA VAL A 14 -36.18 1.92 15.46
C VAL A 14 -34.70 2.26 15.67
N PHE A 15 -33.96 1.34 16.30
CA PHE A 15 -32.51 1.33 16.22
C PHE A 15 -32.12 0.81 14.84
N ALA A 16 -31.99 1.74 13.88
CA ALA A 16 -31.30 1.45 12.63
C ALA A 16 -29.79 1.41 12.93
N THR A 17 -29.26 0.22 13.24
CA THR A 17 -27.83 -0.02 13.19
C THR A 17 -27.40 0.02 11.72
N GLN A 18 -26.91 1.17 11.26
CA GLN A 18 -26.14 1.23 10.03
C GLN A 18 -24.77 0.60 10.30
N LEU A 19 -24.69 -0.72 10.13
CA LEU A 19 -23.42 -1.39 9.88
C LEU A 19 -22.98 -0.98 8.47
N GLN A 20 -22.23 0.11 8.35
CA GLN A 20 -21.46 0.38 7.15
C GLN A 20 -20.30 -0.61 7.13
N GLY A 21 -20.52 -1.75 6.46
CA GLY A 21 -19.45 -2.65 6.07
C GLY A 21 -18.46 -1.89 5.17
N GLN A 22 -17.17 -2.10 5.42
CA GLN A 22 -16.09 -1.53 4.62
C GLN A 22 -16.29 -1.92 3.15
N ASN A 23 -16.69 -0.95 2.34
CA ASN A 23 -16.84 -1.13 0.92
C ASN A 23 -15.43 -1.16 0.31
N ARG A 24 -14.78 -2.34 0.31
CA ARG A 24 -13.55 -2.57 -0.46
C ARG A 24 -13.94 -2.58 -1.93
N THR A 25 -13.95 -1.42 -2.56
CA THR A 25 -14.03 -1.31 -4.01
C THR A 25 -12.72 -1.83 -4.58
N ILE A 26 -12.69 -3.10 -4.98
CA ILE A 26 -11.66 -3.62 -5.87
C ILE A 26 -11.92 -2.93 -7.22
N VAL A 27 -11.20 -1.84 -7.47
CA VAL A 27 -11.25 -1.14 -8.75
C VAL A 27 -10.34 -1.90 -9.70
N ASN A 28 -10.94 -2.64 -10.65
CA ASN A 28 -10.22 -3.07 -11.84
C ASN A 28 -9.88 -1.80 -12.64
N ALA A 29 -8.63 -1.37 -12.59
CA ALA A 29 -8.15 -0.23 -13.37
C ALA A 29 -8.23 -0.57 -14.87
N GLN A 30 -9.29 -0.09 -15.53
CA GLN A 30 -9.51 -0.15 -16.98
C GLN A 30 -9.10 1.14 -17.70
N ASN A 31 -8.26 1.99 -17.11
CA ASN A 31 -7.77 3.20 -17.76
C ASN A 31 -6.26 3.10 -17.98
N SER A 32 -5.85 3.08 -19.26
CA SER A 32 -4.44 3.12 -19.68
C SER A 32 -3.70 4.37 -19.20
N GLU A 33 -4.39 5.43 -18.78
CA GLU A 33 -3.78 6.69 -18.33
C GLU A 33 -3.27 6.65 -16.87
N ILE A 34 -3.63 5.63 -16.09
CA ILE A 34 -3.19 5.45 -14.69
C ILE A 34 -1.83 4.72 -14.62
N SER A 35 -1.37 4.17 -15.75
CA SER A 35 -0.32 3.16 -15.88
C SER A 35 1.02 3.69 -16.43
N ASP A 36 1.10 4.97 -16.80
CA ASP A 36 2.20 5.43 -17.66
C ASP A 36 3.50 5.74 -16.92
N ASN A 37 3.60 5.56 -15.60
CA ASN A 37 4.73 6.10 -14.82
C ASN A 37 5.40 5.09 -13.85
N LEU A 38 4.63 4.21 -13.20
CA LEU A 38 5.12 3.12 -12.34
C LEU A 38 4.01 2.05 -12.12
N ASP A 39 4.18 0.81 -12.59
CA ASP A 39 3.15 -0.24 -12.42
C ASP A 39 3.26 -0.91 -11.03
N LEU A 40 2.25 -0.73 -10.17
CA LEU A 40 2.23 -1.31 -8.83
C LEU A 40 2.29 -2.84 -8.80
N ARG A 41 1.85 -3.52 -9.87
CA ARG A 41 1.98 -4.98 -9.99
C ARG A 41 3.44 -5.38 -10.17
N VAL A 42 4.15 -4.63 -10.99
CA VAL A 42 5.58 -4.84 -11.21
C VAL A 42 6.36 -4.50 -9.95
N VAL A 43 6.03 -3.39 -9.28
CA VAL A 43 6.58 -3.02 -7.96
C VAL A 43 6.42 -4.15 -6.94
N ALA A 44 5.23 -4.75 -6.85
CA ALA A 44 4.98 -5.86 -5.95
C ALA A 44 5.80 -7.12 -6.31
N SER A 45 5.96 -7.41 -7.61
CA SER A 45 6.76 -8.53 -8.08
C SER A 45 8.23 -8.37 -7.69
N ILE A 46 8.84 -7.24 -8.03
CA ILE A 46 10.25 -6.99 -7.70
C ILE A 46 10.47 -6.90 -6.18
N PHE A 47 9.48 -6.38 -5.43
CA PHE A 47 9.53 -6.37 -3.97
C PHE A 47 9.62 -7.79 -3.41
N GLY A 48 8.79 -8.71 -3.93
CA GLY A 48 8.80 -10.10 -3.51
C GLY A 48 10.08 -10.86 -3.87
N ASP A 49 10.69 -10.50 -5.00
CA ASP A 49 11.93 -11.11 -5.51
C ASP A 49 13.21 -10.52 -4.88
N SER A 50 13.10 -9.33 -4.27
CA SER A 50 14.22 -8.64 -3.64
C SER A 50 14.67 -9.31 -2.35
N ARG A 51 15.97 -9.24 -2.07
CA ARG A 51 16.55 -9.82 -0.85
C ARG A 51 16.29 -8.97 0.40
N ASN A 52 16.26 -7.66 0.23
CA ASN A 52 16.06 -6.63 1.25
C ASN A 52 15.68 -5.31 0.57
N LEU A 53 15.40 -4.26 1.35
CA LEU A 53 14.96 -2.97 0.82
C LEU A 53 16.01 -2.23 -0.01
N ASN A 54 17.30 -2.41 0.27
CA ASN A 54 18.38 -1.88 -0.57
C ASN A 54 18.41 -2.54 -1.95
N ASP A 55 18.23 -3.86 -2.00
CA ASP A 55 18.15 -4.59 -3.28
C ASP A 55 16.89 -4.22 -4.07
N PHE A 56 15.78 -3.99 -3.37
CA PHE A 56 14.53 -3.51 -3.95
C PHE A 56 14.67 -2.13 -4.59
N GLU A 57 15.24 -1.16 -3.86
CA GLU A 57 15.53 0.18 -4.39
C GLU A 57 16.47 0.13 -5.60
N ARG A 58 17.51 -0.72 -5.54
CA ARG A 58 18.42 -0.92 -6.65
C ARG A 58 17.70 -1.46 -7.90
N GLN A 59 16.77 -2.40 -7.73
CA GLN A 59 15.99 -2.96 -8.83
C GLN A 59 14.97 -1.97 -9.40
N LEU A 60 14.31 -1.18 -8.54
CA LEU A 60 13.40 -0.11 -8.96
C LEU A 60 14.08 0.86 -9.93
N ASN A 61 15.35 1.17 -9.68
CA ASN A 61 16.13 2.14 -10.45
C ASN A 61 17.07 1.50 -11.49
N ASP A 62 16.95 0.19 -11.77
CA ASP A 62 17.81 -0.44 -12.77
C ASP A 62 17.38 -0.03 -14.19
N PRO A 63 18.23 0.69 -14.96
CA PRO A 63 17.89 1.14 -16.31
C PRO A 63 17.65 -0.02 -17.30
N LYS A 64 18.08 -1.24 -16.96
CA LYS A 64 17.82 -2.43 -17.78
C LYS A 64 16.42 -3.01 -17.55
N LEU A 65 15.88 -2.83 -16.34
CA LEU A 65 14.55 -3.32 -15.98
C LEU A 65 13.45 -2.34 -16.40
N GLN A 66 13.78 -1.04 -16.51
CA GLN A 66 12.85 0.02 -16.95
C GLN A 66 11.52 -0.02 -16.19
N ILE A 67 11.60 -0.25 -14.87
CA ILE A 67 10.41 -0.37 -14.00
C ILE A 67 9.66 0.95 -13.89
N SER A 68 10.41 2.05 -13.84
CA SER A 68 9.87 3.40 -13.78
C SER A 68 10.35 4.22 -14.96
N ASN A 69 9.47 5.10 -15.40
CA ASN A 69 9.70 6.15 -16.37
C ASN A 69 9.17 7.50 -15.87
N LEU A 70 9.10 7.66 -14.54
CA LEU A 70 8.68 8.89 -13.88
C LEU A 70 9.62 10.05 -14.23
N ASP A 71 9.05 11.14 -14.73
CA ASP A 71 9.71 12.44 -14.91
C ASP A 71 8.72 13.52 -14.40
N LEU A 72 8.67 13.68 -13.08
CA LEU A 72 7.71 14.52 -12.38
C LEU A 72 8.07 16.00 -12.45
N ASN A 73 9.35 16.33 -12.54
CA ASN A 73 9.83 17.71 -12.70
C ASN A 73 9.90 18.15 -14.18
N ASN A 74 9.66 17.24 -15.13
CA ASN A 74 9.68 17.47 -16.58
C ASN A 74 11.04 17.97 -17.09
N ASP A 75 12.14 17.45 -16.54
CA ASP A 75 13.49 17.80 -16.97
C ASP A 75 14.03 16.89 -18.09
N GLY A 76 13.27 15.87 -18.48
CA GLY A 76 13.62 14.88 -19.50
C GLY A 76 14.47 13.73 -18.99
N GLN A 77 14.68 13.62 -17.67
CA GLN A 77 15.38 12.53 -17.00
C GLN A 77 14.40 11.75 -16.13
N VAL A 78 14.65 10.43 -16.01
CA VAL A 78 13.85 9.61 -15.10
C VAL A 78 14.25 9.93 -13.66
N ASP A 79 13.28 10.32 -12.85
CA ASP A 79 13.45 10.59 -11.42
C ASP A 79 13.94 9.34 -10.69
N TYR A 80 14.90 9.54 -9.79
CA TYR A 80 15.34 8.47 -8.90
C TYR A 80 14.27 8.16 -7.85
N LEU A 81 13.95 6.88 -7.68
CA LEU A 81 13.04 6.38 -6.67
C LEU A 81 13.81 5.93 -5.43
N ARG A 82 13.77 6.73 -4.37
CA ARG A 82 14.31 6.35 -3.07
C ARG A 82 13.27 5.58 -2.26
N VAL A 83 13.74 4.71 -1.38
CA VAL A 83 12.93 3.90 -0.49
C VAL A 83 13.22 4.29 0.96
N ILE A 84 12.16 4.49 1.74
CA ILE A 84 12.22 4.76 3.17
C ILE A 84 11.28 3.81 3.87
N GLU A 85 11.66 3.35 5.05
CA GLU A 85 10.82 2.50 5.87
C GLU A 85 10.44 3.17 7.19
N SER A 86 9.17 3.03 7.55
CA SER A 86 8.67 3.33 8.88
C SER A 86 8.10 2.05 9.49
N VAL A 87 8.48 1.73 10.73
CA VAL A 87 8.01 0.53 11.41
C VAL A 87 7.07 0.93 12.54
N GLU A 88 5.83 0.45 12.47
CA GLU A 88 4.86 0.59 13.54
C GLU A 88 4.43 -0.81 14.04
N LYS A 89 4.87 -1.17 15.24
CA LYS A 89 4.58 -2.45 15.91
C LYS A 89 4.99 -3.68 15.07
N ARG A 90 4.07 -4.23 14.27
CA ARG A 90 4.24 -5.43 13.43
C ARG A 90 4.00 -5.13 11.95
N THR A 91 3.91 -3.85 11.62
CA THR A 91 3.68 -3.34 10.28
C THR A 91 4.91 -2.57 9.84
N HIS A 92 5.44 -2.94 8.69
CA HIS A 92 6.51 -2.23 8.01
C HIS A 92 5.88 -1.46 6.85
N LEU A 93 5.94 -0.13 6.94
CA LEU A 93 5.47 0.78 5.89
C LEU A 93 6.68 1.21 5.07
N VAL A 94 6.79 0.64 3.87
CA VAL A 94 7.82 0.98 2.90
C VAL A 94 7.28 2.05 1.97
N ILE A 95 7.91 3.21 1.93
CA ILE A 95 7.49 4.38 1.16
C ILE A 95 8.46 4.54 -0.01
N ILE A 96 7.90 4.67 -1.21
CA ILE A 96 8.63 4.92 -2.46
C ILE A 96 8.45 6.39 -2.81
N GLN A 97 9.55 7.14 -2.89
CA GLN A 97 9.55 8.57 -3.17
C GLN A 97 10.40 8.89 -4.40
N ALA A 98 9.89 9.72 -5.29
CA ALA A 98 10.68 10.32 -6.36
C ALA A 98 11.47 11.51 -5.81
N VAL A 99 12.76 11.59 -6.15
CA VAL A 99 13.63 12.74 -5.86
C VAL A 99 13.54 13.73 -7.01
N ILE A 100 12.75 14.80 -6.83
CA ILE A 100 12.44 15.75 -7.92
C ILE A 100 13.35 16.99 -7.93
N ASP A 101 13.95 17.33 -6.78
CA ASP A 101 14.98 18.36 -6.63
C ASP A 101 15.77 18.09 -5.32
N ARG A 102 16.80 18.89 -5.04
CA ARG A 102 17.56 18.83 -3.79
C ARG A 102 16.62 19.02 -2.60
N ASP A 103 16.55 18.00 -1.75
CA ASP A 103 15.71 17.97 -0.56
C ASP A 103 14.20 18.11 -0.85
N VAL A 104 13.78 17.85 -2.10
CA VAL A 104 12.37 17.82 -2.50
C VAL A 104 12.01 16.41 -2.97
N TYR A 105 11.08 15.80 -2.25
CA TYR A 105 10.66 14.42 -2.46
C TYR A 105 9.15 14.35 -2.66
N GLN A 106 8.71 13.50 -3.57
CA GLN A 106 7.30 13.26 -3.85
C GLN A 106 6.97 11.79 -3.61
N ASP A 107 6.04 11.52 -2.69
CA ASP A 107 5.54 10.16 -2.44
C ASP A 107 4.82 9.64 -3.68
N VAL A 108 5.19 8.45 -4.15
CA VAL A 108 4.61 7.81 -5.35
C VAL A 108 3.72 6.64 -4.96
N ALA A 109 4.20 5.76 -4.10
CA ALA A 109 3.48 4.59 -3.64
C ALA A 109 4.03 4.13 -2.28
N SER A 110 3.26 3.32 -1.57
CA SER A 110 3.70 2.63 -0.36
C SER A 110 3.43 1.12 -0.44
N ILE A 111 4.20 0.35 0.31
CA ILE A 111 4.00 -1.08 0.52
C ILE A 111 3.84 -1.29 2.01
N GLU A 112 2.66 -1.75 2.41
CA GLU A 112 2.37 -2.15 3.76
C GLU A 112 2.63 -3.64 3.90
N VAL A 113 3.57 -4.00 4.78
CA VAL A 113 3.88 -5.39 5.13
C VAL A 113 3.47 -5.62 6.58
N GLU A 114 2.30 -6.22 6.77
CA GLU A 114 1.75 -6.52 8.09
C GLU A 114 1.97 -8.00 8.43
N LYS A 115 2.52 -8.26 9.62
CA LYS A 115 2.52 -9.60 10.21
C LYS A 115 1.46 -9.71 11.28
N ASN A 116 0.39 -10.43 10.98
CA ASN A 116 -0.72 -10.61 11.90
C ASN A 116 -0.33 -11.45 13.15
N TRP A 117 -1.26 -11.59 14.09
CA TRP A 117 -1.04 -12.31 15.35
C TRP A 117 -0.82 -13.82 15.19
N ILE A 118 -1.24 -14.41 14.07
CA ILE A 118 -1.06 -15.84 13.74
C ILE A 118 0.22 -16.03 12.88
N ASN A 119 1.02 -14.98 12.71
CA ASN A 119 2.25 -14.94 11.90
C ASN A 119 2.04 -15.09 10.39
N ASN A 120 0.83 -14.85 9.88
CA ASN A 120 0.63 -14.66 8.44
C ASN A 120 1.03 -13.25 8.05
N ILE A 121 1.68 -13.13 6.90
CA ILE A 121 2.13 -11.86 6.33
C ILE A 121 1.15 -11.45 5.24
N GLN A 122 0.68 -10.22 5.31
CA GLN A 122 -0.15 -9.58 4.30
C GLN A 122 0.63 -8.43 3.68
N ILE A 123 0.60 -8.33 2.35
CA ILE A 123 1.17 -7.20 1.62
C ILE A 123 0.06 -6.44 0.91
N GLN A 124 0.13 -5.12 0.99
CA GLN A 124 -0.67 -4.22 0.16
C GLN A 124 0.25 -3.17 -0.46
N VAL A 125 0.16 -2.97 -1.77
CA VAL A 125 0.81 -1.87 -2.48
C VAL A 125 -0.24 -0.80 -2.74
N VAL A 126 -0.05 0.38 -2.16
CA VAL A 126 -0.99 1.49 -2.22
C VAL A 126 -0.40 2.59 -3.08
N GLY A 127 -1.11 2.99 -4.13
CA GLY A 127 -0.69 4.10 -4.99
C GLY A 127 -1.02 5.45 -4.34
N ASN A 128 -0.16 6.45 -4.54
CA ASN A 128 -0.49 7.82 -4.15
C ASN A 128 -1.77 8.29 -4.88
N PRO A 129 -2.77 8.83 -4.18
CA PRO A 129 -4.03 9.27 -4.79
C PRO A 129 -3.88 10.28 -5.93
N TYR A 130 -2.80 11.06 -5.94
CA TYR A 130 -2.50 12.01 -7.00
C TYR A 130 -2.19 11.33 -8.34
N PHE A 131 -1.44 10.22 -8.32
CA PHE A 131 -1.04 9.49 -9.52
C PHE A 131 -2.02 8.38 -9.89
N TYR A 132 -2.58 7.69 -8.89
CA TYR A 132 -3.35 6.47 -9.10
C TYR A 132 -4.86 6.64 -8.90
N GLY A 133 -5.29 7.80 -8.40
CA GLY A 133 -6.66 8.00 -7.92
C GLY A 133 -6.91 7.41 -6.53
N GLN A 134 -8.06 7.74 -5.96
CA GLN A 134 -8.41 7.32 -4.61
C GLN A 134 -8.56 5.79 -4.50
N ASN A 135 -8.04 5.22 -3.42
CA ASN A 135 -8.14 3.80 -3.08
C ASN A 135 -7.56 2.84 -4.14
N TYR A 136 -6.51 3.24 -4.86
CA TYR A 136 -5.78 2.33 -5.73
C TYR A 136 -4.87 1.42 -4.89
N ILE A 137 -5.33 0.19 -4.65
CA ILE A 137 -4.65 -0.80 -3.81
C ILE A 137 -4.46 -2.09 -4.62
N TYR A 138 -3.24 -2.60 -4.63
CA TYR A 138 -2.88 -3.87 -5.21
C TYR A 138 -2.40 -4.85 -4.14
N GLU A 139 -3.03 -6.02 -4.05
CA GLU A 139 -2.69 -7.08 -3.10
C GLU A 139 -2.04 -8.25 -3.87
N PRO A 140 -0.72 -8.43 -3.81
CA PRO A 140 -0.05 -9.50 -4.54
C PRO A 140 -0.32 -10.88 -3.93
N VAL A 141 -0.45 -11.89 -4.79
CA VAL A 141 -0.46 -13.30 -4.41
C VAL A 141 0.81 -13.94 -4.95
N PHE A 142 1.72 -14.29 -4.06
CA PHE A 142 2.98 -14.94 -4.44
C PHE A 142 2.83 -16.46 -4.48
N PHE A 143 3.36 -17.09 -5.54
CA PHE A 143 3.42 -18.55 -5.64
C PHE A 143 4.40 -19.17 -4.65
N ASN A 144 5.48 -18.46 -4.34
CA ASN A 144 6.51 -18.85 -3.38
C ASN A 144 6.61 -17.79 -2.29
N THR A 145 7.16 -18.15 -1.12
CA THR A 145 7.44 -17.17 -0.06
C THR A 145 8.46 -16.14 -0.55
N PRO A 146 8.13 -14.84 -0.55
CA PRO A 146 9.07 -13.76 -0.86
C PRO A 146 10.35 -13.81 -0.05
N LEU A 147 11.48 -13.51 -0.68
CA LEU A 147 12.80 -13.53 -0.03
C LEU A 147 12.92 -12.41 1.02
N ILE A 148 12.33 -11.25 0.71
CA ILE A 148 12.36 -10.06 1.56
C ILE A 148 11.72 -10.28 2.95
N TYR A 149 10.84 -11.27 3.10
CA TYR A 149 10.20 -11.58 4.38
C TYR A 149 11.20 -11.98 5.47
N ALA A 150 12.33 -12.58 5.09
CA ALA A 150 13.34 -13.00 6.04
C ALA A 150 14.04 -11.80 6.70
N ASP A 151 14.00 -10.62 6.08
CA ASP A 151 14.74 -9.44 6.51
C ASP A 151 14.03 -8.67 7.64
N PHE A 152 12.73 -8.35 7.44
CA PHE A 152 11.93 -7.46 8.30
C PHE A 152 11.87 -7.82 9.80
N TRP A 153 11.95 -9.12 10.15
CA TRP A 153 11.81 -9.58 11.54
C TRP A 153 13.07 -10.21 12.12
N MET A 154 14.25 -9.88 11.57
CA MET A 154 15.52 -10.24 12.20
C MET A 154 15.73 -9.47 13.51
N SER A 155 16.38 -10.10 14.50
CA SER A 155 16.57 -9.49 15.83
C SER A 155 17.35 -8.16 15.83
N ASN A 156 18.17 -7.91 14.81
CA ASN A 156 18.96 -6.69 14.65
C ASN A 156 18.49 -5.85 13.46
N TYR A 157 17.23 -6.03 13.03
CA TYR A 157 16.66 -5.27 11.94
C TYR A 157 16.66 -3.78 12.27
N GLN A 158 17.00 -2.96 11.27
CA GLN A 158 16.94 -1.51 11.35
C GLN A 158 16.09 -1.02 10.18
N PRO A 159 15.14 -0.09 10.43
CA PRO A 159 14.35 0.47 9.35
C PRO A 159 15.24 1.03 8.25
N TYR A 160 14.97 0.63 7.01
CA TYR A 160 15.72 1.07 5.86
C TYR A 160 15.49 2.55 5.56
N CYS A 161 16.55 3.23 5.17
CA CYS A 161 16.48 4.57 4.60
C CYS A 161 17.52 4.65 3.49
N SER A 162 17.08 5.01 2.28
CA SER A 162 17.98 5.37 1.18
C SER A 162 19.01 6.39 1.65
N ASN A 163 20.27 6.11 1.34
CA ASN A 163 21.40 7.02 1.59
C ASN A 163 21.47 8.15 0.57
#